data_AF-A0A9W7M226-F1
#
_entry.id   AF-A0A9W7M226-F1
#
_cell.length_a   1.000
_cell.length_b   1.000
_cell.length_c   1.000
_cell.angle_alpha   90.00
_cell.angle_beta   90.00
_cell.angle_gamma   90.00
#
_symmetry.space_group_name_H-M   'P 1'
#
loop_
_entity.id
_entity.type
_entity.pdbx_description
1 polymer ?
#
loop_
_entity_poly.entity_id
_entity_poly.type
_entity_poly.pdbx_seq_one_letter_code
_entity_poly.pdbx_strand_id
1 'polypeptide(L)' 'MALSSSSQPHFVLIPFMCQGHLLPMIDIAKILAGHGVTVTVITTPKNAARFSTSIDSGGLSIRVEQVQFPAAEVGLV' A
#
# COMPACT_ATOMS: atom_id res chain seq x y z
N MET A 1 -26.11 14.87 22.78
CA MET A 1 -24.82 15.37 22.25
C MET A 1 -24.18 14.24 21.46
N ALA A 2 -24.27 14.29 20.13
CA ALA A 2 -23.59 13.31 19.28
C ALA A 2 -22.08 13.62 19.34
N LEU A 3 -21.28 12.64 19.77
CA LEU A 3 -19.82 12.71 19.71
C LEU A 3 -19.45 12.93 18.24
N SER A 4 -18.72 14.01 17.97
CA SER A 4 -18.13 14.30 16.67
C SER A 4 -17.53 13.02 16.08
N SER A 5 -17.94 12.63 14.88
CA SER A 5 -17.34 11.52 14.15
C SER A 5 -15.87 11.86 13.90
N SER A 6 -14.99 11.43 14.81
CA SER A 6 -13.55 11.50 14.65
C SER A 6 -13.23 10.72 13.38
N SER A 7 -12.99 11.43 12.27
CA SER A 7 -12.56 10.82 11.02
C SER A 7 -11.33 9.99 11.32
N GLN A 8 -11.41 8.66 11.15
CA GLN A 8 -10.24 7.81 11.36
C GLN A 8 -9.13 8.25 10.39
N PRO A 9 -7.87 8.35 10.86
CA PRO A 9 -6.75 8.65 9.99
C PRO A 9 -6.65 7.64 8.85
N HIS A 10 -6.30 8.13 7.66
CA HIS A 10 -6.02 7.30 6.48
C HIS A 10 -4.57 7.55 6.05
N PHE A 11 -3.77 6.49 6.04
CA PHE A 11 -2.37 6.55 5.63
C PHE A 11 -2.20 6.15 4.18
N VAL A 12 -1.35 6.88 3.45
CA VAL A 12 -0.89 6.52 2.11
C VAL A 12 0.60 6.25 2.17
N LEU A 13 1.00 5.04 1.77
CA LEU A 13 2.39 4.58 1.75
C LEU A 13 2.88 4.52 0.30
N ILE A 14 3.97 5.24 0.02
CA ILE A 14 4.62 5.27 -1.30
C ILE A 14 6.04 4.69 -1.16
N PRO A 15 6.19 3.36 -1.19
CA PRO A 15 7.49 2.71 -1.12
C PRO A 15 8.35 3.02 -2.34
N PHE A 16 9.67 2.93 -2.17
CA PHE A 16 10.55 2.77 -3.31
C PHE A 16 10.31 1.39 -3.96
N MET A 17 10.28 1.34 -5.30
CA MET A 17 9.85 0.15 -6.07
C MET A 17 10.91 -0.96 -6.17
N CYS A 18 11.64 -1.21 -5.07
CA CYS A 18 12.54 -2.34 -4.92
C CYS A 18 12.10 -3.22 -3.74
N GLN A 19 12.46 -4.50 -3.78
CA GLN A 19 12.00 -5.50 -2.80
C GLN A 19 12.35 -5.12 -1.35
N GLY A 20 13.56 -4.59 -1.13
CA GLY A 20 14.04 -4.20 0.20
C GLY A 20 13.30 -3.02 0.83
N HIS A 21 12.51 -2.27 0.04
CA HIS A 21 11.65 -1.19 0.55
C HIS A 21 10.17 -1.58 0.52
N LEU A 22 9.73 -2.28 -0.52
CA LEU A 22 8.33 -2.64 -0.69
C LEU A 22 7.85 -3.61 0.40
N LEU A 23 8.63 -4.65 0.74
CA LEU A 23 8.24 -5.61 1.76
C LEU A 23 8.13 -4.97 3.16
N PRO A 24 9.13 -4.21 3.66
CA PRO A 24 9.00 -3.53 4.94
C PRO A 24 7.82 -2.54 4.98
N MET A 25 7.53 -1.86 3.86
CA MET A 25 6.40 -0.94 3.80
C MET A 25 5.04 -1.66 3.83
N ILE A 26 4.96 -2.89 3.30
CA ILE A 26 3.78 -3.76 3.48
C ILE A 26 3.65 -4.18 4.96
N ASP A 27 4.74 -4.50 5.64
CA ASP A 27 4.70 -4.83 7.07
C ASP A 27 4.25 -3.63 7.92
N ILE A 28 4.74 -2.42 7.60
CA ILE A 28 4.25 -1.17 8.21
C ILE A 28 2.76 -0.98 7.93
N ALA A 29 2.30 -1.26 6.70
CA ALA A 29 0.87 -1.17 6.37
C ALA A 29 0.02 -2.11 7.24
N LYS A 30 0.49 -3.33 7.48
CA LYS A 30 -0.18 -4.31 8.35
C LYS A 30 -0.20 -3.85 9.80
N ILE A 31 0.92 -3.33 10.31
CA ILE A 31 0.99 -2.78 11.67
C ILE A 31 -0.01 -1.63 11.83
N LEU A 32 -0.01 -0.67 10.90
CA LEU A 32 -0.96 0.44 10.93
C LEU A 32 -2.41 -0.06 10.85
N ALA A 33 -2.74 -0.89 9.86
CA ALA A 33 -4.10 -1.39 9.70
C ALA A 33 -4.58 -2.26 10.89
N GLY A 34 -3.67 -2.93 11.59
CA GLY A 34 -3.95 -3.64 12.84
C GLY A 34 -4.43 -2.73 13.98
N HIS A 35 -4.18 -1.42 13.91
CA HIS A 35 -4.73 -0.42 14.84
C HIS A 35 -6.10 0.12 14.39
N GLY A 36 -6.73 -0.52 13.41
CA GLY A 36 -8.06 -0.16 12.94
C GLY A 36 -8.13 1.07 12.04
N VAL A 37 -6.99 1.50 11.46
CA VAL A 37 -6.95 2.57 10.45
C VAL A 37 -6.92 2.01 9.03
N THR A 38 -7.36 2.80 8.06
CA THR A 38 -7.22 2.42 6.64
C THR A 38 -5.84 2.80 6.13
N VAL A 39 -5.23 1.91 5.35
CA VAL A 39 -3.91 2.16 4.73
C VAL A 39 -4.01 1.88 3.23
N THR A 40 -3.48 2.78 2.42
CA THR A 40 -3.30 2.56 0.98
C THR A 40 -1.81 2.45 0.67
N VAL A 41 -1.40 1.35 0.03
CA VAL A 41 -0.05 1.17 -0.50
C VAL A 41 -0.07 1.42 -2.00
N ILE A 42 0.76 2.36 -2.47
CA ILE A 42 0.94 2.61 -3.90
C ILE A 42 2.05 1.71 -4.43
N THR A 43 1.80 1.02 -5.54
CA THR A 43 2.83 0.25 -6.25
C THR A 43 2.53 0.19 -7.75
N THR A 44 3.27 -0.61 -8.51
CA THR A 44 3.06 -0.82 -9.94
C THR A 44 2.41 -2.18 -10.20
N PRO A 45 1.70 -2.38 -11.33
CA PRO A 45 1.08 -3.68 -11.64
C PRO A 45 2.06 -4.86 -11.59
N LYS A 46 3.29 -4.66 -12.08
CA LYS A 46 4.34 -5.69 -12.06
C LYS A 46 4.74 -6.08 -10.63
N ASN A 47 4.85 -5.10 -9.72
CA ASN A 47 5.19 -5.36 -8.33
C ASN A 47 4.00 -5.94 -7.55
N ALA A 48 2.78 -5.47 -7.80
CA ALA A 48 1.56 -6.03 -7.21
C ALA A 48 1.41 -7.52 -7.54
N ALA A 49 1.62 -7.90 -8.80
CA ALA A 49 1.60 -9.30 -9.22
C ALA A 49 2.73 -10.12 -8.57
N ARG A 50 3.94 -9.57 -8.49
CA ARG A 50 5.12 -10.25 -7.94
C ARG A 50 5.00 -10.53 -6.43
N PHE A 51 4.38 -9.63 -5.68
CA PHE A 51 4.31 -9.71 -4.21
C PHE A 51 2.87 -9.91 -3.70
N SER A 52 2.00 -10.50 -4.52
CA SER A 52 0.58 -10.70 -4.21
C SER A 52 0.36 -11.42 -2.87
N THR A 53 1.14 -12.46 -2.57
CA THR A 53 1.08 -13.17 -1.28
C THR A 53 1.48 -12.29 -0.11
N SER A 54 2.50 -11.44 -0.25
CA SER A 54 2.90 -10.52 0.82
C SER A 54 1.85 -9.45 1.05
N ILE A 55 1.22 -8.99 -0.03
CA ILE A 55 0.20 -7.94 -0.06
C ILE A 55 -1.14 -8.41 0.54
N ASP A 56 -1.41 -9.71 0.57
CA ASP A 56 -2.61 -10.26 1.21
C ASP A 56 -2.78 -9.66 2.62
N SER A 57 -3.90 -8.96 2.80
CA SER A 57 -4.18 -8.19 3.99
C SER A 57 -4.73 -9.04 5.12
N GLY A 58 -5.13 -10.30 4.85
CA GLY A 58 -5.70 -11.18 5.88
C GLY A 58 -6.93 -10.59 6.57
N GLY A 59 -7.71 -9.77 5.86
CA GLY A 59 -8.89 -9.08 6.40
C GLY A 59 -8.62 -7.69 6.99
N LEU A 60 -7.37 -7.20 6.99
CA LEU A 60 -7.04 -5.83 7.36
C LEU A 60 -7.51 -4.82 6.29
N SER A 61 -7.80 -3.57 6.71
CA SER A 61 -8.20 -2.47 5.83
C SER A 61 -7.00 -1.88 5.06
N ILE A 62 -6.39 -2.71 4.22
CA ILE A 62 -5.26 -2.35 3.35
C ILE A 62 -5.75 -2.33 1.90
N ARG A 63 -5.54 -1.20 1.22
CA ARG A 63 -5.81 -1.03 -0.21
C ARG A 63 -4.49 -0.98 -0.96
N VAL A 64 -4.49 -1.47 -2.20
CA VAL A 64 -3.31 -1.47 -3.06
C VAL A 64 -3.66 -0.74 -4.33
N GLU A 65 -3.11 0.46 -4.49
CA GLU A 65 -3.31 1.26 -5.68
C GLU A 65 -2.16 1.00 -6.67
N GLN A 66 -2.53 0.58 -7.87
CA GLN A 66 -1.59 0.22 -8.92
C GLN A 66 -1.46 1.37 -9.91
N VAL A 67 -0.29 2.01 -9.93
CA VAL A 67 0.03 3.11 -10.84
C VAL A 67 0.91 2.60 -11.97
N GLN A 68 0.61 3.04 -13.20
CA GLN A 68 1.43 2.71 -14.36
C GLN A 68 2.81 3.38 -14.24
N PHE A 69 3.86 2.57 -14.37
CA PHE A 69 5.21 3.10 -14.47
C PHE A 69 5.52 3.38 -15.95
N PRO A 70 5.95 4.60 -16.31
CA PRO A 70 6.08 5.04 -17.70
C PRO A 70 7.34 4.48 -18.37
N ALA A 71 7.54 3.16 -18.34
CA ALA A 71 8.77 2.50 -18.74
C ALA A 71 9.19 2.84 -20.17
N ALA A 72 8.23 2.94 -21.10
CA ALA A 72 8.50 3.27 -22.50
C ALA A 72 8.98 4.72 -22.69
N GLU A 73 8.38 5.66 -21.97
CA GLU A 73 8.73 7.08 -22.05
C GLU A 73 10.14 7.35 -21.52
N VAL A 74 10.63 6.50 -20.61
CA VAL A 74 11.97 6.59 -20.02
C VAL A 74 12.98 5.58 -20.61
N GLY A 75 12.63 4.88 -21.69
CA GLY A 75 13.54 3.97 -22.41
C GLY A 75 13.94 2.71 -21.64
N LEU A 76 13.08 2.20 -20.75
CA LEU A 76 13.29 1.00 -19.95
C LEU A 76 12.58 -0.26 -20.50
N VAL A 77 11.95 -0.15 -21.68
CA VAL A 77 11.34 -1.26 -22.45
C VAL A 77 11.68 -1.14 -23.92
#